data_AF-A0AA38IHE1-F1
#
_entry.id   AF-A0AA38IHE1-F1
#
_cell.length_a   1.000
_cell.length_b   1.000
_cell.length_c   1.000
_cell.angle_alpha   90.00
_cell.angle_beta   90.00
_cell.angle_gamma   90.00
#
_symmetry.space_group_name_H-M   'P 1'
#
loop_
_entity.id
_entity.type
_entity.pdbx_description
1 polymer ?
#
loop_
_entity_poly.entity_id
_entity_poly.type
_entity_poly.pdbx_seq_one_letter_code
_entity_poly.pdbx_strand_id
1 'polypeptide(L)'
;MKVRKTNVFFVYQKIIAVFKPKDEEPYGRLNPKWTKWMHKLCCPCCFGRSCLIPNQGYLSEAAAYLVDSKLNLDIVPKTRVVKLVSETFNYPRIDRQKARMKRAIMEQFPNVGLRFNRIGLPPKCGSFQLFVDGYKDADYWLRRFEVEPLPPRMAQKFQLQFERLVVLDYIIRNTDRGNDNWLIKYEQPTISNGNGPVELTETTDWNVVNFPEISIAAIDNGLAFPYKHPDSWRAYPYHWAWLPQAKVPFSKETKDLVLRPLADMNFVQDLCDDLYLLFKQDKGFDRSLYERQMSVVRGQILNLTQALKDGKSPVQLVQMPAVVVERSQSQQTNRFFNFTQRFQDKSPFFSWC
;
A
#
# COMPACT_ATOMS: atom_id res chain seq x y z
N MET A 1 -12.97 -12.05 -0.56
CA MET A 1 -11.98 -11.73 0.47
C MET A 1 -11.40 -13.01 1.08
N LYS A 2 -10.18 -13.41 0.70
CA LYS A 2 -9.47 -14.55 1.32
C LYS A 2 -8.88 -14.09 2.68
N VAL A 3 -9.71 -14.09 3.73
CA VAL A 3 -9.39 -13.63 5.11
C VAL A 3 -8.54 -14.65 5.89
N ARG A 4 -7.50 -15.23 5.30
CA ARG A 4 -6.81 -16.35 5.98
C ARG A 4 -5.73 -15.94 6.99
N LYS A 5 -5.32 -14.67 7.10
CA LYS A 5 -4.27 -14.23 8.05
C LYS A 5 -4.36 -12.78 8.55
N THR A 6 -5.55 -12.16 8.54
CA THR A 6 -5.66 -10.73 8.83
C THR A 6 -6.65 -10.49 9.96
N ASN A 7 -6.25 -9.69 10.95
CA ASN A 7 -7.14 -9.33 12.05
C ASN A 7 -8.11 -8.25 11.56
N VAL A 8 -9.41 -8.51 11.65
CA VAL A 8 -10.47 -7.60 11.20
C VAL A 8 -11.20 -7.07 12.43
N PHE A 9 -11.45 -5.76 12.48
CA PHE A 9 -12.11 -5.12 13.62
C PHE A 9 -13.52 -4.67 13.31
N PHE A 10 -14.37 -4.73 14.34
CA PHE A 10 -15.79 -4.41 14.28
C PHE A 10 -16.16 -3.29 15.26
N VAL A 11 -17.10 -2.44 14.86
CA VAL A 11 -17.86 -1.53 15.74
C VAL A 11 -19.32 -1.69 15.37
N TYR A 12 -20.19 -1.93 16.37
CA TYR A 12 -21.63 -2.24 16.16
C TYR A 12 -21.86 -3.33 15.08
N GLN A 13 -21.11 -4.43 15.12
CA GLN A 13 -21.13 -5.54 14.15
C GLN A 13 -20.73 -5.18 12.70
N LYS A 14 -20.36 -3.93 12.41
CA LYS A 14 -19.82 -3.51 11.11
C LYS A 14 -18.29 -3.55 11.12
N ILE A 15 -17.70 -4.08 10.04
CA ILE A 15 -16.23 -4.03 9.86
C ILE A 15 -15.83 -2.57 9.62
N ILE A 16 -14.89 -2.08 10.42
CA ILE A 16 -14.39 -0.69 10.30
C ILE A 16 -12.96 -0.61 9.80
N ALA A 17 -12.17 -1.66 10.03
CA ALA A 17 -10.74 -1.64 9.73
C ALA A 17 -10.12 -3.03 9.66
N VAL A 18 -8.97 -3.06 9.01
CA VAL A 18 -8.10 -4.21 8.84
C VAL A 18 -6.78 -3.90 9.55
N PHE A 19 -6.30 -4.82 10.39
CA PHE A 19 -5.06 -4.66 11.15
C PHE A 19 -4.09 -5.80 10.95
N LYS A 20 -2.86 -5.42 10.62
CA LYS A 20 -1.74 -6.32 10.36
C LYS A 20 -0.65 -6.07 11.40
N PRO A 21 -0.59 -6.87 12.48
CA PRO A 21 0.43 -6.72 13.49
C PRO A 21 1.81 -7.14 12.97
N LYS A 22 2.82 -6.31 13.25
CA LYS A 22 4.22 -6.50 12.84
C LYS A 22 4.75 -7.89 13.21
N ASP A 23 4.49 -8.33 14.45
CA ASP A 23 5.08 -9.55 14.99
C ASP A 23 4.49 -10.86 14.42
N GLU A 24 3.40 -10.77 13.65
CA GLU A 24 2.74 -11.90 12.96
C GLU A 24 3.04 -11.95 11.45
N GLU A 25 3.72 -10.95 10.90
CA GLU A 25 4.13 -10.91 9.49
C GLU A 25 5.01 -12.12 9.11
N PRO A 26 5.12 -12.46 7.82
CA PRO A 26 6.20 -13.33 7.36
C PRO A 26 7.53 -12.76 7.85
N TYR A 27 8.33 -13.55 8.59
CA TYR A 27 9.58 -13.14 9.27
C TYR A 27 9.42 -12.36 10.59
N GLY A 28 8.19 -12.17 11.09
CA GLY A 28 7.93 -11.69 12.44
C GLY A 28 8.38 -12.69 13.51
N ARG A 29 8.68 -12.20 14.72
CA ARG A 29 9.20 -13.01 15.84
C ARG A 29 8.27 -14.18 16.20
N LEU A 30 6.96 -14.04 15.99
CA LEU A 30 5.95 -15.06 16.31
C LEU A 30 5.57 -15.95 15.13
N ASN A 31 6.19 -15.74 13.96
CA ASN A 31 6.10 -16.61 12.80
C ASN A 31 7.49 -17.04 12.31
N PRO A 32 8.33 -17.66 13.18
CA PRO A 32 9.64 -18.13 12.78
C PRO A 32 9.45 -19.33 11.85
N LYS A 33 9.49 -19.10 10.54
CA LYS A 33 9.58 -20.18 9.56
C LYS A 33 11.00 -20.74 9.63
N TRP A 34 11.25 -21.63 10.60
CA TRP A 34 12.53 -22.31 10.81
C TRP A 34 13.00 -23.04 9.53
N THR A 35 12.05 -23.57 8.76
CA THR A 35 12.26 -24.13 7.41
C THR A 35 12.83 -23.11 6.41
N LYS A 36 12.46 -21.83 6.50
CA LYS A 36 13.03 -20.78 5.64
C LYS A 36 14.41 -20.32 6.07
N TRP A 37 14.77 -20.40 7.35
CA TRP A 37 16.11 -20.08 7.84
C TRP A 37 17.13 -21.11 7.31
N MET A 38 16.80 -22.41 7.38
CA MET A 38 17.59 -23.47 6.75
C MET A 38 17.72 -23.29 5.22
N HIS A 39 16.63 -22.93 4.55
CA HIS A 39 16.66 -22.67 3.11
C HIS A 39 17.46 -21.40 2.73
N LYS A 40 17.54 -20.39 3.61
CA LYS A 40 18.36 -19.19 3.41
C LYS A 40 19.86 -19.49 3.55
N LEU A 41 20.22 -20.51 4.33
CA LEU A 41 21.59 -20.98 4.53
C LEU A 41 22.06 -21.88 3.37
N CYS A 42 21.18 -22.76 2.87
CA CYS A 42 21.51 -23.70 1.79
C CYS A 42 21.27 -23.17 0.36
N CYS A 43 20.42 -22.15 0.18
CA CYS A 43 20.09 -21.60 -1.14
C CYS A 43 19.66 -20.11 -1.06
N PRO A 44 20.62 -19.18 -0.83
CA PRO A 44 20.34 -17.75 -0.55
C PRO A 44 19.67 -16.99 -1.71
N CYS A 45 19.70 -17.54 -2.94
CA CYS A 45 18.97 -17.01 -4.09
C CYS A 45 17.49 -17.50 -4.10
N CYS A 46 17.15 -18.70 -3.63
CA CYS A 46 15.85 -19.28 -3.93
C CYS A 46 14.68 -18.88 -3.01
N PHE A 47 14.85 -18.03 -1.98
CA PHE A 47 13.77 -17.82 -1.00
C PHE A 47 13.55 -16.36 -0.55
N GLY A 48 12.35 -15.83 -0.85
CA GLY A 48 11.86 -14.52 -0.40
C GLY A 48 12.12 -13.36 -1.37
N ARG A 49 11.48 -12.23 -1.10
CA ARG A 49 11.72 -10.96 -1.82
C ARG A 49 13.00 -10.32 -1.29
N SER A 50 14.14 -10.74 -1.81
CA SER A 50 15.48 -10.32 -1.37
C SER A 50 15.74 -8.81 -1.50
N CYS A 51 14.95 -8.07 -2.26
CA CYS A 51 15.03 -6.62 -2.39
C CYS A 51 14.25 -5.85 -1.30
N LEU A 52 13.50 -6.53 -0.43
CA LEU A 52 12.71 -5.91 0.64
C LEU A 52 13.40 -6.07 2.01
N ILE A 53 13.22 -5.07 2.88
CA ILE A 53 13.65 -5.14 4.28
C ILE A 53 12.66 -6.05 5.04
N PRO A 54 13.13 -7.10 5.76
CA PRO A 54 12.24 -7.98 6.51
C PRO A 54 11.48 -7.24 7.62
N ASN A 55 10.25 -7.70 7.92
CA ASN A 55 9.48 -7.30 9.10
C ASN A 55 9.14 -5.79 9.18
N GLN A 56 9.00 -5.14 8.02
CA GLN A 56 8.57 -3.74 7.86
C GLN A 56 7.30 -3.60 7.00
N GLY A 57 6.53 -4.68 6.80
CA GLY A 57 5.35 -4.64 5.93
C GLY A 57 4.31 -3.62 6.40
N TYR A 58 4.08 -3.54 7.71
CA TYR A 58 3.18 -2.56 8.32
C TYR A 58 3.61 -1.10 8.08
N LEU A 59 4.92 -0.83 7.95
CA LEU A 59 5.41 0.49 7.56
C LEU A 59 5.16 0.75 6.08
N SER A 60 5.40 -0.24 5.22
CA SER A 60 5.08 -0.18 3.79
C SER A 60 3.60 0.15 3.55
N GLU A 61 2.69 -0.48 4.31
CA GLU A 61 1.25 -0.18 4.27
C GLU A 61 0.93 1.28 4.63
N ALA A 62 1.49 1.79 5.74
CA ALA A 62 1.27 3.17 6.17
C ALA A 62 1.94 4.19 5.24
N ALA A 63 3.09 3.82 4.65
CA ALA A 63 3.84 4.64 3.73
C ALA A 63 3.16 4.76 2.36
N ALA A 64 2.48 3.71 1.89
CA ALA A 64 1.65 3.78 0.70
C ALA A 64 0.53 4.82 0.85
N TYR A 65 -0.15 4.84 2.00
CA TYR A 65 -1.14 5.89 2.29
C TYR A 65 -0.50 7.28 2.43
N LEU A 66 0.72 7.37 2.96
CA LEU A 66 1.45 8.64 3.04
C LEU A 66 1.71 9.20 1.63
N VAL A 67 2.23 8.38 0.71
CA VAL A 67 2.47 8.76 -0.68
C VAL A 67 1.17 9.14 -1.38
N ASP A 68 0.13 8.32 -1.24
CA ASP A 68 -1.22 8.57 -1.77
C ASP A 68 -1.79 9.92 -1.32
N SER A 69 -1.74 10.19 -0.02
CA SER A 69 -2.24 11.44 0.56
C SER A 69 -1.41 12.65 0.16
N LYS A 70 -0.09 12.51 -0.01
CA LYS A 70 0.80 13.61 -0.39
C LYS A 70 0.66 13.99 -1.87
N LEU A 71 0.21 13.05 -2.71
CA LEU A 71 -0.05 13.24 -4.14
C LEU A 71 -1.53 13.43 -4.47
N ASN A 72 -2.42 13.42 -3.47
CA ASN A 72 -3.87 13.53 -3.65
C ASN A 72 -4.43 12.50 -4.65
N LEU A 73 -3.96 11.25 -4.55
CA LEU A 73 -4.44 10.15 -5.39
C LEU A 73 -5.80 9.63 -4.89
N ASP A 74 -6.01 9.61 -3.58
CA ASP A 74 -7.26 9.21 -2.91
C ASP A 74 -7.73 7.80 -3.27
N ILE A 75 -6.80 6.86 -3.42
CA ILE A 75 -7.07 5.45 -3.74
C ILE A 75 -6.64 4.49 -2.62
N VAL A 76 -5.74 4.88 -1.72
CA VAL A 76 -5.36 4.05 -0.57
C VAL A 76 -6.27 4.37 0.61
N PRO A 77 -7.05 3.40 1.13
CA PRO A 77 -7.83 3.65 2.34
C PRO A 77 -6.90 4.06 3.49
N LYS A 78 -7.32 5.06 4.28
CA LYS A 78 -6.49 5.65 5.33
C LYS A 78 -5.82 4.58 6.19
N THR A 79 -4.49 4.57 6.15
CA THR A 79 -3.67 3.56 6.82
C THR A 79 -2.62 4.22 7.71
N ARG A 80 -2.58 3.84 8.99
CA ARG A 80 -1.61 4.38 9.96
C ARG A 80 -1.00 3.28 10.81
N VAL A 81 0.18 3.55 11.37
CA VAL A 81 0.79 2.70 12.40
C VAL A 81 0.07 2.94 13.72
N VAL A 82 -0.46 1.89 14.33
CA VAL A 82 -1.15 1.96 15.62
C VAL A 82 -0.68 0.84 16.55
N LYS A 83 -1.03 0.98 17.83
CA LYS A 83 -0.79 -0.04 18.85
C LYS A 83 -2.13 -0.50 19.42
N LEU A 84 -2.45 -1.78 19.24
CA LEU A 84 -3.72 -2.34 19.70
C LEU A 84 -3.50 -3.55 20.60
N VAL A 85 -4.49 -3.83 21.44
CA VAL A 85 -4.55 -5.01 22.30
C VAL A 85 -5.85 -5.72 21.99
N SER A 86 -5.81 -7.01 21.70
CA SER A 86 -7.00 -7.84 21.51
C SER A 86 -6.71 -9.27 21.91
N GLU A 87 -7.62 -9.93 22.62
CA GLU A 87 -7.45 -11.35 22.99
C GLU A 87 -7.41 -12.29 21.77
N THR A 88 -7.92 -11.83 20.63
CA THR A 88 -7.92 -12.56 19.36
C THR A 88 -6.56 -12.59 18.66
N PHE A 89 -5.63 -11.69 19.00
CA PHE A 89 -4.30 -11.72 18.38
C PHE A 89 -3.46 -12.91 18.85
N ASN A 90 -2.44 -13.25 18.06
CA ASN A 90 -1.53 -14.34 18.37
C ASN A 90 -0.47 -13.90 19.39
N TYR A 91 -0.70 -14.15 20.68
CA TYR A 91 0.28 -13.92 21.74
C TYR A 91 0.97 -15.20 22.20
N PRO A 92 2.26 -15.14 22.59
CA PRO A 92 2.93 -16.22 23.30
C PRO A 92 2.13 -16.69 24.52
N ARG A 93 2.17 -18.00 24.82
CA ARG A 93 1.51 -18.59 26.00
C ARG A 93 1.89 -17.87 27.30
N ILE A 94 3.16 -17.48 27.43
CA ILE A 94 3.70 -16.77 28.58
C ILE A 94 3.00 -15.41 28.78
N ASP A 95 2.75 -14.66 27.71
CA ASP A 95 2.09 -13.35 27.82
C ASP A 95 0.63 -13.50 28.21
N ARG A 96 -0.07 -14.53 27.69
CA ARG A 96 -1.43 -14.87 28.10
C ARG A 96 -1.50 -15.28 29.58
N GLN A 97 -0.57 -16.11 30.04
CA GLN A 97 -0.50 -16.55 31.44
C GLN A 97 -0.18 -15.39 32.39
N LYS A 98 0.78 -14.52 32.03
CA LYS A 98 1.12 -13.33 32.82
C LYS A 98 -0.07 -12.38 32.95
N ALA A 99 -0.81 -12.14 31.87
CA ALA A 99 -2.00 -11.29 31.93
C ALA A 99 -3.08 -11.87 32.86
N ARG A 100 -3.33 -13.18 32.80
CA ARG A 100 -4.27 -13.87 33.70
C ARG A 100 -3.83 -13.81 35.16
N MET A 101 -2.55 -14.10 35.44
CA MET A 101 -2.00 -14.06 36.79
C MET A 101 -2.09 -12.66 37.40
N LYS A 102 -1.72 -11.62 36.64
CA LYS A 102 -1.81 -10.23 37.12
C LYS A 102 -3.25 -9.81 37.40
N ARG A 103 -4.21 -10.28 36.59
CA ARG A 103 -5.63 -10.04 36.82
C ARG A 103 -6.10 -10.71 38.11
N ALA A 104 -5.74 -11.97 38.33
CA ALA A 104 -6.06 -12.70 39.56
C ALA A 104 -5.44 -12.03 40.81
N ILE A 105 -4.18 -11.60 40.75
CA ILE A 105 -3.53 -10.88 41.86
C ILE A 105 -4.20 -9.54 42.13
N MET A 106 -4.61 -8.81 41.10
CA MET A 106 -5.34 -7.56 41.27
C MET A 106 -6.71 -7.76 41.93
N GLU A 107 -7.42 -8.84 41.57
CA GLU A 107 -8.72 -9.19 42.15
C GLU A 107 -8.58 -9.68 43.61
N GLN A 108 -7.52 -10.44 43.94
CA GLN A 108 -7.30 -10.99 45.28
C GLN A 108 -6.58 -10.03 46.25
N PHE A 109 -5.64 -9.23 45.75
CA PHE A 109 -4.78 -8.36 46.54
C PHE A 109 -4.69 -6.97 45.89
N PRO A 110 -5.72 -6.12 46.03
CA PRO A 110 -5.80 -4.84 45.32
C PRO A 110 -4.61 -3.92 45.62
N ASN A 111 -4.10 -3.91 46.86
CA ASN A 111 -2.95 -3.11 47.28
C ASN A 111 -1.63 -3.49 46.57
N VAL A 112 -1.50 -4.74 46.12
CA VAL A 112 -0.37 -5.23 45.32
C VAL A 112 -0.64 -5.01 43.83
N GLY A 113 -1.89 -5.21 43.40
CA GLY A 113 -2.34 -4.99 42.01
C GLY A 113 -2.17 -3.57 41.51
N LEU A 114 -2.36 -2.56 42.38
CA LEU A 114 -2.15 -1.14 42.07
C LEU A 114 -0.70 -0.82 41.67
N ARG A 115 0.28 -1.68 42.00
CA ARG A 115 1.68 -1.51 41.60
C ARG A 115 1.96 -2.03 40.18
N PHE A 116 1.00 -2.70 39.54
CA PHE A 116 1.18 -3.17 38.18
C PHE A 116 0.94 -2.04 37.17
N ASN A 117 2.02 -1.64 36.48
CA ASN A 117 1.92 -0.71 35.33
C ASN A 117 1.01 -1.21 34.20
N ARG A 118 0.72 -2.52 34.16
CA ARG A 118 -0.15 -3.16 33.15
C ARG A 118 -0.67 -4.51 33.63
N ILE A 119 -1.98 -4.70 33.58
CA ILE A 119 -2.67 -5.95 33.92
C ILE A 119 -2.98 -6.79 32.66
N GLY A 120 -3.32 -6.16 31.53
CA GLY A 120 -3.70 -6.85 30.29
C GLY A 120 -2.55 -7.27 29.36
N LEU A 121 -2.92 -7.86 28.21
CA LEU A 121 -1.99 -8.26 27.16
C LEU A 121 -1.15 -7.09 26.63
N PRO A 122 0.11 -7.32 26.17
CA PRO A 122 0.96 -6.28 25.62
C PRO A 122 0.39 -5.74 24.30
N PRO A 123 0.62 -4.46 23.96
CA PRO A 123 0.07 -3.88 22.75
C PRO A 123 0.93 -4.30 21.56
N LYS A 124 0.28 -4.73 20.48
CA LYS A 124 0.94 -5.04 19.22
C LYS A 124 0.96 -3.81 18.33
N CYS A 125 2.14 -3.51 17.80
CA CYS A 125 2.31 -2.49 16.77
C CYS A 125 1.96 -3.10 15.41
N GLY A 126 1.25 -2.37 14.56
CA GLY A 126 0.87 -2.84 13.23
C GLY A 126 0.23 -1.73 12.39
N SER A 127 -0.07 -2.04 11.14
CA SER A 127 -0.80 -1.14 10.25
C SER A 127 -2.29 -1.31 10.48
N PHE A 128 -3.01 -0.21 10.52
CA PHE A 128 -4.46 -0.14 10.65
C PHE A 128 -5.01 0.64 9.47
N GLN A 129 -5.67 -0.09 8.58
CA GLN A 129 -6.26 0.41 7.34
C GLN A 129 -7.78 0.47 7.51
N LEU A 130 -8.40 1.59 7.16
CA LEU A 130 -9.86 1.68 7.14
C LEU A 130 -10.45 0.69 6.13
N PHE A 131 -11.53 0.04 6.53
CA PHE A 131 -12.26 -0.88 5.67
C PHE A 131 -13.11 -0.09 4.67
N VAL A 132 -13.12 -0.55 3.41
CA VAL A 132 -13.94 0.03 2.35
C VAL A 132 -15.09 -0.91 2.00
N ASP A 133 -16.31 -0.38 2.04
CA ASP A 133 -17.54 -1.15 1.84
C ASP A 133 -18.02 -1.12 0.38
N GLY A 134 -18.64 -2.20 -0.08
CA GLY A 134 -19.17 -2.31 -1.45
C GLY A 134 -18.13 -2.59 -2.54
N TYR A 135 -16.86 -2.75 -2.20
CA TYR A 135 -15.79 -3.07 -3.14
C TYR A 135 -15.68 -4.58 -3.42
N LYS A 136 -15.23 -4.94 -4.62
CA LYS A 136 -14.87 -6.32 -5.02
C LYS A 136 -13.47 -6.35 -5.63
N ASP A 137 -12.84 -7.52 -5.62
CA ASP A 137 -11.54 -7.76 -6.26
C ASP A 137 -11.57 -7.24 -7.71
N ALA A 138 -10.52 -6.57 -8.19
CA ALA A 138 -10.54 -5.97 -9.52
C ALA A 138 -10.74 -7.01 -10.63
N ASP A 139 -10.15 -8.20 -10.49
CA ASP A 139 -10.35 -9.33 -11.40
C ASP A 139 -11.84 -9.68 -11.62
N TYR A 140 -12.66 -9.55 -10.57
CA TYR A 140 -14.11 -9.80 -10.68
C TYR A 140 -14.80 -8.80 -11.62
N TRP A 141 -14.47 -7.51 -11.52
CA TRP A 141 -15.08 -6.47 -12.34
C TRP A 141 -14.47 -6.41 -13.74
N LEU A 142 -13.16 -6.59 -13.87
CA LEU A 142 -12.47 -6.61 -15.17
C LEU A 142 -13.05 -7.68 -16.10
N ARG A 143 -13.25 -8.91 -15.61
CA ARG A 143 -13.91 -9.98 -16.39
C ARG A 143 -15.33 -9.63 -16.83
N ARG A 144 -16.06 -8.86 -16.02
CA ARG A 144 -17.41 -8.39 -16.39
C ARG A 144 -17.35 -7.32 -17.45
N PHE A 145 -16.40 -6.39 -17.36
CA PHE A 145 -16.22 -5.32 -18.34
C PHE A 145 -15.74 -5.84 -19.71
N GLU A 146 -15.13 -7.03 -19.77
CA GLU A 146 -14.84 -7.71 -21.03
C GLU A 146 -16.10 -8.20 -21.75
N VAL A 147 -17.12 -8.65 -21.00
CA VAL A 147 -18.40 -9.14 -21.55
C VAL A 147 -19.38 -7.99 -21.78
N GLU A 148 -19.48 -7.07 -20.83
CA GLU A 148 -20.35 -5.90 -20.84
C GLU A 148 -19.50 -4.64 -20.62
N PRO A 149 -19.02 -3.99 -21.70
CA PRO A 149 -18.17 -2.82 -21.60
C PRO A 149 -18.83 -1.67 -20.84
N LEU A 150 -18.02 -0.97 -20.04
CA LEU A 150 -18.46 0.23 -19.32
C LEU A 150 -18.96 1.30 -20.31
N PRO A 151 -20.03 2.04 -19.97
CA PRO A 151 -20.41 3.24 -20.71
C PRO A 151 -19.23 4.22 -20.82
N PRO A 152 -19.07 4.98 -21.93
CA PRO A 152 -17.87 5.78 -22.19
C PRO A 152 -17.45 6.70 -21.03
N ARG A 153 -18.42 7.35 -20.37
CA ARG A 153 -18.18 8.21 -19.20
C ARG A 153 -17.60 7.44 -18.01
N MET A 154 -18.07 6.21 -17.76
CA MET A 154 -17.54 5.37 -16.69
C MET A 154 -16.19 4.76 -17.04
N ALA A 155 -15.99 4.40 -18.31
CA ALA A 155 -14.69 3.95 -18.81
C ALA A 155 -13.61 5.04 -18.62
N GLN A 156 -13.94 6.32 -18.90
CA GLN A 156 -13.03 7.43 -18.64
C GLN A 156 -12.72 7.60 -17.15
N LYS A 157 -13.74 7.58 -16.27
CA LYS A 157 -13.53 7.64 -14.81
C LYS A 157 -12.67 6.48 -14.31
N PHE A 158 -12.92 5.28 -14.81
CA PHE A 158 -12.14 4.08 -14.49
C PHE A 158 -10.68 4.25 -14.91
N GLN A 159 -10.44 4.75 -16.13
CA GLN A 159 -9.09 5.01 -16.63
C GLN A 159 -8.34 6.01 -15.74
N LEU A 160 -8.98 7.09 -15.28
CA LEU A 160 -8.37 8.06 -14.36
C LEU A 160 -8.01 7.42 -13.00
N GLN A 161 -8.90 6.60 -12.44
CA GLN A 161 -8.63 5.85 -11.20
C GLN A 161 -7.49 4.85 -11.40
N PHE A 162 -7.45 4.18 -12.55
CA PHE A 162 -6.41 3.22 -12.90
C PHE A 162 -5.04 3.90 -13.04
N GLU A 163 -4.97 5.06 -13.67
CA GLU A 163 -3.74 5.84 -13.78
C GLU A 163 -3.19 6.26 -12.40
N ARG A 164 -4.06 6.59 -11.44
CA ARG A 164 -3.66 6.86 -10.05
C ARG A 164 -3.04 5.63 -9.38
N LEU A 165 -3.61 4.44 -9.61
CA LEU A 165 -3.04 3.17 -9.12
C LEU A 165 -1.65 2.93 -9.72
N VAL A 166 -1.49 3.16 -11.02
CA VAL A 166 -0.20 3.05 -11.71
C VAL A 166 0.83 4.01 -11.09
N VAL A 167 0.47 5.28 -10.89
CA VAL A 167 1.35 6.28 -10.28
C VAL A 167 1.81 5.82 -8.89
N LEU A 168 0.88 5.42 -8.03
CA LEU A 168 1.19 4.94 -6.68
C LEU A 168 2.15 3.75 -6.73
N ASP A 169 1.75 2.67 -7.40
CA ASP A 169 2.51 1.42 -7.44
C ASP A 169 3.91 1.60 -8.03
N TYR A 170 4.03 2.48 -9.03
CA TYR A 170 5.31 2.76 -9.66
C TYR A 170 6.24 3.51 -8.71
N ILE A 171 5.77 4.58 -8.04
CA ILE A 171 6.57 5.38 -7.10
C ILE A 171 7.07 4.52 -5.94
N ILE A 172 6.18 3.72 -5.34
CA ILE A 172 6.54 2.87 -4.19
C ILE A 172 7.28 1.59 -4.61
N ARG A 173 7.39 1.34 -5.92
CA ARG A 173 7.85 0.08 -6.53
C ARG A 173 7.21 -1.14 -5.85
N ASN A 174 5.89 -1.24 -5.95
CA ASN A 174 5.16 -2.38 -5.40
C ASN A 174 5.61 -3.69 -6.07
N THR A 175 5.86 -4.71 -5.26
CA THR A 175 6.39 -6.02 -5.70
C THR A 175 5.35 -7.15 -5.63
N ASP A 176 4.10 -6.83 -5.28
CA ASP A 176 3.02 -7.80 -5.12
C ASP A 176 1.64 -7.27 -5.57
N ARG A 177 1.60 -6.41 -6.59
CA ARG A 177 0.32 -5.98 -7.16
C ARG A 177 -0.22 -6.99 -8.18
N GLY A 178 -1.02 -7.93 -7.68
CA GLY A 178 -1.94 -8.76 -8.48
C GLY A 178 -3.30 -8.07 -8.69
N ASN A 179 -4.11 -8.59 -9.62
CA ASN A 179 -5.48 -8.08 -9.88
C ASN A 179 -6.50 -8.46 -8.77
N ASP A 180 -6.06 -9.25 -7.80
CA ASP A 180 -6.76 -9.56 -6.55
C ASP A 180 -6.38 -8.60 -5.40
N ASN A 181 -5.33 -7.80 -5.56
CA ASN A 181 -4.78 -6.91 -4.52
C ASN A 181 -5.17 -5.44 -4.72
N TRP A 182 -6.11 -5.13 -5.61
CA TRP A 182 -6.78 -3.84 -5.68
C TRP A 182 -8.26 -4.10 -5.95
N LEU A 183 -9.10 -3.21 -5.46
CA LEU A 183 -10.54 -3.40 -5.49
C LEU A 183 -11.19 -2.36 -6.39
N ILE A 184 -12.32 -2.74 -6.98
CA ILE A 184 -13.20 -1.83 -7.73
C ILE A 184 -14.57 -1.83 -7.04
N LYS A 185 -15.11 -0.64 -6.84
CA LYS A 185 -16.53 -0.42 -6.53
C LYS A 185 -17.17 0.20 -7.76
N TYR A 186 -18.24 -0.43 -8.25
CA TYR A 186 -19.01 0.08 -9.38
C TYR A 186 -20.49 0.01 -9.01
N GLU A 187 -21.13 1.18 -8.97
CA GLU A 187 -22.56 1.32 -8.72
C GLU A 187 -23.25 1.66 -10.04
N GLN A 188 -24.12 0.76 -10.49
CA GLN A 188 -24.98 1.00 -11.65
C GLN A 188 -26.04 2.04 -11.29
N PRO A 189 -26.50 2.86 -12.27
CA PRO A 189 -27.54 3.82 -12.00
C PRO A 189 -28.85 3.09 -11.67
N THR A 190 -29.38 3.31 -10.46
CA THR A 190 -30.70 2.84 -10.04
C THR A 190 -31.67 4.01 -9.99
N ILE A 191 -32.85 3.85 -10.56
CA ILE A 191 -33.98 4.74 -10.32
C ILE A 191 -34.56 4.34 -8.96
N SER A 192 -34.33 5.14 -7.92
CA SER A 192 -35.03 4.96 -6.64
C SER A 192 -36.47 5.45 -6.79
N ASN A 193 -37.40 4.55 -7.07
CA ASN A 193 -38.82 4.83 -6.91
C ASN A 193 -39.10 4.91 -5.40
N GLY A 194 -39.52 6.08 -4.90
CA GLY A 194 -39.87 6.28 -3.50
C GLY A 194 -41.08 5.44 -3.10
N ASN A 195 -40.87 4.20 -2.64
CA ASN A 195 -41.90 3.38 -2.00
C ASN A 195 -41.87 3.56 -0.48
N GLY A 196 -42.09 4.80 -0.02
CA GLY A 196 -42.54 5.09 1.35
C GLY A 196 -44.08 5.19 1.37
N PRO A 197 -44.75 4.93 2.51
CA PRO A 197 -46.19 5.15 2.60
C PRO A 197 -46.49 6.62 2.33
N VAL A 198 -47.40 6.86 1.38
CA VAL A 198 -47.81 8.19 0.92
C VAL A 198 -48.58 8.88 2.05
N GLU A 199 -47.95 9.80 2.78
CA GLU A 199 -48.64 10.93 3.40
C GLU A 199 -48.65 12.08 2.40
N LEU A 200 -49.86 12.49 2.01
CA LEU A 200 -50.11 13.56 1.05
C LEU A 200 -49.71 14.92 1.65
N THR A 201 -48.50 15.39 1.34
CA THR A 201 -48.20 16.83 1.35
C THR A 201 -47.42 17.24 0.12
N GLU A 202 -47.95 18.27 -0.52
CA GLU A 202 -47.63 18.89 -1.81
C GLU A 202 -46.15 19.20 -2.12
N THR A 203 -45.82 19.01 -3.40
CA THR A 203 -44.79 19.67 -4.24
C THR A 203 -43.32 19.20 -4.20
N THR A 204 -42.88 18.69 -5.36
CA THR A 204 -41.49 18.45 -5.86
C THR A 204 -40.71 17.22 -5.37
N ASP A 205 -41.24 16.03 -5.63
CA ASP A 205 -40.43 14.79 -5.67
C ASP A 205 -39.61 14.71 -6.97
N TRP A 206 -38.47 15.39 -6.99
CA TRP A 206 -37.42 15.12 -7.97
C TRP A 206 -36.85 13.74 -7.69
N ASN A 207 -37.20 12.74 -8.52
CA ASN A 207 -36.56 11.43 -8.51
C ASN A 207 -35.03 11.60 -8.43
N VAL A 208 -34.41 11.23 -7.31
CA VAL A 208 -32.96 11.31 -7.13
C VAL A 208 -32.33 10.22 -7.99
N VAL A 209 -31.90 10.59 -9.20
CA VAL A 209 -31.11 9.69 -10.05
C VAL A 209 -29.72 9.59 -9.43
N ASN A 210 -29.40 8.46 -8.81
CA ASN A 210 -28.03 8.18 -8.40
C ASN A 210 -27.17 8.01 -9.65
N PHE A 211 -26.26 8.97 -9.88
CA PHE A 211 -25.32 8.91 -10.99
C PHE A 211 -24.37 7.73 -10.80
N PRO A 212 -24.04 7.00 -11.88
CA PRO A 212 -23.13 5.87 -11.77
C PRO A 212 -21.74 6.35 -11.32
N GLU A 213 -21.19 5.61 -10.37
CA GLU A 213 -19.88 5.87 -9.78
C GLU A 213 -18.99 4.63 -9.87
N ILE A 214 -17.72 4.87 -10.20
CA ILE A 214 -16.68 3.85 -10.22
C ILE A 214 -15.46 4.36 -9.48
N SER A 215 -14.91 3.56 -8.58
CA SER A 215 -13.76 3.91 -7.75
C SER A 215 -12.85 2.71 -7.53
N ILE A 216 -11.55 2.99 -7.36
CA ILE A 216 -10.52 1.98 -7.06
C ILE A 216 -10.04 2.16 -5.62
N ALA A 217 -9.85 1.03 -4.93
CA ALA A 217 -9.14 0.99 -3.65
C ALA A 217 -7.87 0.15 -3.76
N ALA A 218 -6.71 0.77 -3.53
CA ALA A 218 -5.40 0.12 -3.50
C ALA A 218 -5.13 -0.43 -2.09
N ILE A 219 -5.32 -1.74 -1.91
CA ILE A 219 -5.14 -2.44 -0.63
C ILE A 219 -3.86 -3.29 -0.64
N ASP A 220 -3.47 -3.86 0.50
CA ASP A 220 -2.34 -4.80 0.61
C ASP A 220 -1.01 -4.26 0.04
N ASN A 221 -0.58 -3.11 0.55
CA ASN A 221 0.64 -2.41 0.11
C ASN A 221 1.87 -2.81 0.95
N GLY A 222 1.82 -3.93 1.66
CA GLY A 222 2.86 -4.35 2.62
C GLY A 222 4.18 -4.83 2.00
N LEU A 223 4.26 -4.91 0.67
CA LEU A 223 5.41 -5.45 -0.07
C LEU A 223 5.89 -4.45 -1.13
N ALA A 224 6.11 -3.21 -0.71
CA ALA A 224 6.66 -2.11 -1.49
C ALA A 224 7.92 -1.55 -0.81
N PHE A 225 8.45 -0.45 -1.36
CA PHE A 225 9.68 0.23 -0.91
C PHE A 225 10.91 -0.70 -0.87
N PRO A 226 11.28 -1.35 -1.98
CA PRO A 226 12.51 -2.12 -2.02
C PRO A 226 13.75 -1.23 -1.93
N TYR A 227 14.81 -1.75 -1.32
CA TYR A 227 16.09 -1.04 -1.19
C TYR A 227 17.00 -1.19 -2.42
N LYS A 228 16.59 -2.00 -3.40
CA LYS A 228 17.20 -2.14 -4.72
C LYS A 228 16.14 -2.61 -5.71
N HIS A 229 16.30 -2.36 -7.01
CA HIS A 229 15.42 -3.01 -7.97
C HIS A 229 15.59 -4.53 -7.94
N PRO A 230 14.54 -5.31 -8.25
CA PRO A 230 14.63 -6.76 -8.28
C PRO A 230 15.69 -7.25 -9.28
N ASP A 231 16.36 -8.36 -8.95
CA ASP A 231 17.31 -8.98 -9.86
C ASP A 231 16.54 -9.65 -11.03
N SER A 232 17.10 -9.66 -12.26
CA SER A 232 16.36 -10.01 -13.49
C SER A 232 15.71 -11.40 -13.52
N TRP A 233 16.13 -12.35 -12.68
CA TRP A 233 15.53 -13.68 -12.55
C TRP A 233 14.30 -13.72 -11.61
N ARG A 234 13.98 -12.61 -10.93
CA ARG A 234 12.73 -12.36 -10.19
C ARG A 234 12.26 -10.93 -10.42
N ALA A 235 11.55 -10.69 -11.52
CA ALA A 235 11.19 -9.34 -11.94
C ALA A 235 10.09 -8.64 -11.11
N TYR A 236 9.29 -9.38 -10.32
CA TYR A 236 8.09 -8.88 -9.61
C TYR A 236 7.29 -7.88 -10.47
N PRO A 237 6.67 -8.36 -11.56
CA PRO A 237 5.98 -7.51 -12.52
C PRO A 237 4.73 -6.88 -11.91
N TYR A 238 4.30 -5.75 -12.47
CA TYR A 238 3.00 -5.17 -12.17
C TYR A 238 1.92 -5.89 -12.97
N HIS A 239 0.99 -6.58 -12.33
CA HIS A 239 0.02 -7.40 -13.08
C HIS A 239 -0.94 -6.55 -13.92
N TRP A 240 -1.20 -5.31 -13.49
CA TRP A 240 -2.01 -4.39 -14.28
C TRP A 240 -1.36 -3.99 -15.61
N ALA A 241 -0.05 -4.21 -15.81
CA ALA A 241 0.63 -3.86 -17.06
C ALA A 241 0.15 -4.69 -18.26
N TRP A 242 -0.47 -5.85 -18.02
CA TRP A 242 -1.07 -6.67 -19.07
C TRP A 242 -2.49 -6.27 -19.44
N LEU A 243 -3.11 -5.35 -18.69
CA LEU A 243 -4.47 -4.91 -18.96
C LEU A 243 -4.53 -3.98 -20.19
N PRO A 244 -5.62 -3.98 -20.96
CA PRO A 244 -5.81 -3.05 -22.07
C PRO A 244 -5.65 -1.58 -21.66
N GLN A 245 -6.08 -1.24 -20.45
CA GLN A 245 -5.98 0.10 -19.86
C GLN A 245 -4.53 0.58 -19.73
N ALA A 246 -3.56 -0.34 -19.58
CA ALA A 246 -2.14 0.00 -19.49
C ALA A 246 -1.52 0.45 -20.83
N LYS A 247 -2.21 0.20 -21.96
CA LYS A 247 -1.78 0.65 -23.30
C LYS A 247 -2.22 2.08 -23.60
N VAL A 248 -3.17 2.62 -22.83
CA VAL A 248 -3.67 3.98 -23.02
C VAL A 248 -2.63 4.98 -22.46
N PRO A 249 -2.22 6.00 -23.23
CA PRO A 249 -1.34 7.07 -22.73
C PRO A 249 -1.92 7.76 -21.50
N PHE A 250 -1.07 8.22 -20.59
CA PHE A 250 -1.52 8.99 -19.42
C PHE A 250 -2.36 10.20 -19.85
N SER A 251 -3.53 10.35 -19.24
CA SER A 251 -4.43 11.48 -19.45
C SER A 251 -3.80 12.83 -19.08
N LYS A 252 -4.37 13.92 -19.61
CA LYS A 252 -3.96 15.28 -19.24
C LYS A 252 -4.23 15.54 -17.76
N GLU A 253 -5.37 15.06 -17.26
CA GLU A 253 -5.80 15.19 -15.88
C GLU A 253 -4.79 14.55 -14.91
N THR A 254 -4.30 13.34 -15.20
CA THR A 254 -3.26 12.71 -14.39
C THR A 254 -1.95 13.48 -14.46
N LYS A 255 -1.54 13.95 -15.65
CA LYS A 255 -0.34 14.77 -15.81
C LYS A 255 -0.44 16.06 -14.98
N ASP A 256 -1.55 16.79 -15.08
CA ASP A 256 -1.75 18.04 -14.36
C ASP A 256 -1.76 17.82 -12.83
N LEU A 257 -2.30 16.68 -12.37
CA LEU A 257 -2.31 16.30 -10.96
C LEU A 257 -0.91 16.02 -10.40
N VAL A 258 -0.10 15.21 -11.09
CA VAL A 258 1.12 14.64 -10.50
C VAL A 258 2.43 15.20 -11.07
N LEU A 259 2.44 15.77 -12.27
CA LEU A 259 3.69 16.23 -12.90
C LEU A 259 4.31 17.41 -12.15
N ARG A 260 3.49 18.38 -11.71
CA ARG A 260 3.96 19.54 -10.94
C ARG A 260 4.66 19.13 -9.63
N PRO A 261 4.07 18.32 -8.75
CA PRO A 261 4.75 17.91 -7.52
C PRO A 261 5.96 17.00 -7.81
N LEU A 262 5.88 16.06 -8.76
CA LEU A 262 6.97 15.13 -9.03
C LEU A 262 8.20 15.78 -9.71
N ALA A 263 8.00 16.87 -10.45
CA ALA A 263 9.09 17.64 -11.04
C ALA A 263 9.79 18.58 -10.04
N ASP A 264 9.15 18.89 -8.91
CA ASP A 264 9.72 19.74 -7.87
C ASP A 264 10.59 18.92 -6.89
N MET A 265 11.89 19.22 -6.85
CA MET A 265 12.82 18.54 -5.96
C MET A 265 12.54 18.81 -4.47
N ASN A 266 11.94 19.96 -4.13
CA ASN A 266 11.55 20.23 -2.75
C ASN A 266 10.41 19.31 -2.32
N PHE A 267 9.40 19.12 -3.17
CA PHE A 267 8.32 18.16 -2.90
C PHE A 267 8.86 16.74 -2.70
N VAL A 268 9.77 16.28 -3.58
CA VAL A 268 10.38 14.96 -3.48
C VAL A 268 11.22 14.84 -2.20
N GLN A 269 11.93 15.91 -1.83
CA GLN A 269 12.69 15.99 -0.58
C GLN A 269 11.77 15.85 0.64
N ASP A 270 10.69 16.63 0.68
CA ASP A 270 9.70 16.61 1.76
C ASP A 270 9.02 15.25 1.87
N LEU A 271 8.73 14.59 0.73
CA LEU A 271 8.19 13.22 0.72
C LEU A 271 9.17 12.24 1.37
N CYS A 272 10.47 12.34 1.02
CA CYS A 272 11.50 11.52 1.63
C CYS A 272 11.67 11.83 3.14
N ASP A 273 11.45 13.07 3.58
CA ASP A 273 11.57 13.42 4.99
C ASP A 273 10.35 12.92 5.80
N ASP A 274 9.15 13.00 5.24
CA ASP A 274 7.94 12.40 5.84
C ASP A 274 8.05 10.88 5.95
N LEU A 275 8.56 10.21 4.91
CA LEU A 275 8.84 8.78 4.93
C LEU A 275 9.92 8.45 5.98
N TYR A 276 10.92 9.30 6.17
CA TYR A 276 11.96 9.08 7.16
C TYR A 276 11.39 9.10 8.58
N LEU A 277 10.51 10.08 8.88
CA LEU A 277 9.82 10.18 10.16
C LEU A 277 8.93 8.95 10.44
N LEU A 278 8.33 8.36 9.42
CA LEU A 278 7.55 7.14 9.54
C LEU A 278 8.44 5.91 9.79
N PHE A 279 9.46 5.69 8.95
CA PHE A 279 10.29 4.48 9.00
C PHE A 279 11.19 4.45 10.24
N LYS A 280 11.64 5.61 10.74
CA LYS A 280 12.45 5.74 11.97
C LYS A 280 11.73 5.24 13.23
N GLN A 281 10.41 5.08 13.19
CA GLN A 281 9.64 4.53 14.31
C GLN A 281 9.93 3.03 14.55
N ASP A 282 10.49 2.32 13.57
CA ASP A 282 10.89 0.93 13.72
C ASP A 282 12.15 0.79 14.58
N LYS A 283 12.13 -0.16 15.52
CA LYS A 283 13.31 -0.47 16.34
C LYS A 283 14.49 -1.03 15.54
N GLY A 284 14.22 -1.67 14.40
CA GLY A 284 15.21 -2.19 13.46
C GLY A 284 15.48 -1.25 12.29
N PHE A 285 15.17 0.05 12.43
CA PHE A 285 15.47 1.05 11.41
C PHE A 285 16.98 1.13 11.16
N ASP A 286 17.37 1.02 9.89
CA ASP A 286 18.74 1.19 9.41
C ASP A 286 18.76 2.36 8.42
N ARG A 287 19.55 3.39 8.73
CA ARG A 287 19.62 4.61 7.92
C ARG A 287 20.23 4.37 6.54
N SER A 288 21.20 3.47 6.42
CA SER A 288 21.82 3.15 5.13
C SER A 288 20.85 2.44 4.21
N LEU A 289 20.11 1.46 4.72
CA LEU A 289 19.05 0.78 3.96
C LEU A 289 17.93 1.74 3.59
N TYR A 290 17.55 2.65 4.49
CA TYR A 290 16.57 3.68 4.20
C TYR A 290 16.98 4.58 3.02
N GLU A 291 18.22 5.06 2.99
CA GLU A 291 18.71 5.88 1.87
C GLU A 291 18.70 5.11 0.55
N ARG A 292 18.95 3.80 0.59
CA ARG A 292 18.82 2.91 -0.58
C ARG A 292 17.37 2.71 -1.02
N GLN A 293 16.41 2.64 -0.11
CA GLN A 293 14.98 2.66 -0.47
C GLN A 293 14.63 3.99 -1.17
N MET A 294 15.10 5.11 -0.62
CA MET A 294 14.83 6.43 -1.21
C MET A 294 15.55 6.64 -2.54
N SER A 295 16.70 6.02 -2.78
CA SER A 295 17.34 6.08 -4.10
C SER A 295 16.53 5.38 -5.19
N VAL A 296 15.86 4.26 -4.84
CA VAL A 296 14.90 3.59 -5.73
C VAL A 296 13.67 4.47 -5.95
N VAL A 297 13.05 5.01 -4.89
CA VAL A 297 11.87 5.90 -5.02
C VAL A 297 12.18 7.10 -5.90
N ARG A 298 13.33 7.77 -5.72
CA ARG A 298 13.75 8.89 -6.58
C ARG A 298 13.96 8.48 -8.04
N GLY A 299 14.53 7.29 -8.28
CA GLY A 299 14.65 6.74 -9.63
C GLY A 299 13.31 6.44 -10.29
N GLN A 300 12.34 5.92 -9.53
CA GLN A 300 10.97 5.73 -10.00
C GLN A 300 10.30 7.07 -10.32
N ILE A 301 10.44 8.07 -9.45
CA ILE A 301 9.91 9.42 -9.70
C ILE A 301 10.52 10.05 -10.97
N LEU A 302 11.83 9.85 -11.19
CA LEU A 302 12.52 10.32 -12.39
C LEU A 302 11.92 9.72 -13.67
N ASN A 303 11.80 8.38 -13.72
CA ASN A 303 11.24 7.69 -14.88
C ASN A 303 9.77 8.08 -15.10
N LEU A 304 8.96 8.16 -14.04
CA LEU A 304 7.56 8.55 -14.13
C LEU A 304 7.40 9.98 -14.66
N THR A 305 8.19 10.92 -14.13
CA THR A 305 8.19 12.31 -14.61
C THR A 305 8.51 12.39 -16.10
N GLN A 306 9.52 11.63 -16.56
CA GLN A 306 9.88 11.60 -17.98
C GLN A 306 8.77 10.97 -18.83
N ALA A 307 8.18 9.85 -18.40
CA ALA A 307 7.09 9.20 -19.11
C ALA A 307 5.85 10.10 -19.25
N LEU A 308 5.51 10.86 -18.21
CA LEU A 308 4.40 11.81 -18.23
C LEU A 308 4.65 12.95 -19.22
N LYS A 309 5.88 13.51 -19.24
CA LYS A 309 6.29 14.54 -20.21
C LYS A 309 6.22 14.04 -21.65
N ASP A 310 6.70 12.82 -21.90
CA ASP A 310 6.72 12.20 -23.22
C ASP A 310 5.34 11.69 -23.68
N GLY A 311 4.32 11.74 -22.81
CA GLY A 311 2.99 11.20 -23.11
C GLY A 311 2.97 9.69 -23.30
N LYS A 312 3.82 8.96 -22.57
CA LYS A 312 3.85 7.50 -22.57
C LYS A 312 2.61 6.91 -21.88
N SER A 313 2.34 5.65 -22.16
CA SER A 313 1.37 4.81 -21.45
C SER A 313 2.00 4.07 -20.26
N PRO A 314 1.20 3.55 -19.32
CA PRO A 314 1.69 2.71 -18.24
C PRO A 314 2.57 1.53 -18.69
N VAL A 315 2.24 0.87 -19.80
CA VAL A 315 3.05 -0.24 -20.33
C VAL A 315 4.42 0.24 -20.82
N GLN A 316 4.49 1.42 -21.45
CA GLN A 316 5.76 2.01 -21.89
C GLN A 316 6.59 2.50 -20.70
N LEU A 317 5.95 2.98 -19.63
CA LEU A 317 6.63 3.37 -18.39
C LEU A 317 7.36 2.18 -17.75
N VAL A 318 6.71 1.02 -17.64
CA VAL A 318 7.32 -0.17 -17.01
C VAL A 318 8.43 -0.80 -17.85
N GLN A 319 8.49 -0.47 -19.16
CA GLN A 319 9.56 -0.87 -20.07
C GLN A 319 10.81 0.03 -19.97
N MET A 320 10.70 1.18 -19.28
CA MET A 320 11.85 2.07 -19.08
C MET A 320 12.93 1.38 -18.23
N PRO A 321 14.22 1.62 -18.52
CA PRO A 321 15.31 1.04 -17.75
C PRO A 321 15.24 1.49 -16.29
N ALA A 322 15.53 0.56 -15.37
CA ALA A 322 15.50 0.83 -13.95
C ALA A 322 16.65 1.77 -13.55
N VAL A 323 16.30 2.89 -12.90
CA VAL A 323 17.25 3.90 -12.42
C VAL A 323 17.22 3.96 -10.89
N VAL A 324 18.37 4.23 -10.29
CA VAL A 324 18.48 4.69 -8.90
C VAL A 324 19.14 6.06 -8.85
N VAL A 325 18.69 6.90 -7.92
CA VAL A 325 19.21 8.26 -7.75
C VAL A 325 19.75 8.43 -6.34
N GLU A 326 21.07 8.42 -6.21
CA GLU A 326 21.78 8.53 -4.94
C GLU A 326 22.12 10.00 -4.64
N ARG A 327 22.00 10.40 -3.37
CA ARG A 327 22.57 11.68 -2.91
C ARG A 327 24.08 11.56 -2.83
N SER A 328 24.82 12.45 -3.48
CA SER A 328 26.27 12.53 -3.24
C SER A 328 26.52 13.24 -1.91
N GLN A 329 27.34 12.63 -1.05
CA GLN A 329 27.85 13.29 0.15
C GLN A 329 28.93 14.29 -0.26
N SER A 330 28.59 15.55 -0.51
CA SER A 330 29.59 16.62 -0.49
C SER A 330 29.68 17.17 0.94
N GLN A 331 30.87 17.11 1.54
CA GLN A 331 31.23 17.79 2.80
C GLN A 331 31.33 19.31 2.61
N GLN A 332 30.28 19.96 2.09
CA GLN A 332 30.23 21.42 2.02
C GLN A 332 28.85 21.94 2.44
N THR A 333 28.91 22.99 3.24
CA THR A 333 27.88 23.68 4.01
C THR A 333 26.81 24.41 3.19
N ASN A 334 26.59 24.04 1.93
CA ASN A 334 25.62 24.69 1.05
C ASN A 334 24.39 23.80 0.81
N ARG A 335 23.21 24.43 0.87
CA ARG A 335 21.86 23.83 0.70
C ARG A 335 21.58 23.34 -0.73
N PHE A 336 22.57 22.84 -1.45
CA PHE A 336 22.42 22.28 -2.79
C PHE A 336 22.68 20.78 -2.74
N PHE A 337 21.61 20.00 -2.87
CA PHE A 337 21.70 18.54 -2.95
C PHE A 337 22.24 18.13 -4.32
N ASN A 338 23.44 17.56 -4.34
CA ASN A 338 23.97 16.92 -5.55
C ASN A 338 23.45 15.47 -5.62
N PHE A 339 22.88 15.09 -6.76
CA PHE A 339 22.34 13.75 -7.01
C PHE A 339 23.11 13.08 -8.15
N THR A 340 23.35 11.78 -8.02
CA THR A 340 23.98 10.95 -9.05
C THR A 340 23.00 9.90 -9.54
N GLN A 341 22.84 9.80 -10.86
CA GLN A 341 21.98 8.81 -11.50
C GLN A 341 22.82 7.58 -11.85
N ARG A 342 22.30 6.38 -11.55
CA ARG A 342 22.89 5.12 -11.99
C ARG A 342 21.82 4.25 -12.63
N PHE A 343 22.10 3.77 -13.84
CA PHE A 343 21.27 2.80 -14.54
C PHE A 343 21.64 1.39 -14.08
N GLN A 344 20.64 0.54 -13.85
CA GLN A 344 20.87 -0.88 -13.62
C GLN A 344 20.88 -1.62 -14.95
N ASP A 345 22.00 -1.57 -15.67
CA ASP A 345 22.22 -2.39 -16.86
C ASP A 345 22.62 -3.80 -16.46
N LYS A 346 21.61 -4.65 -16.24
CA LYS A 346 21.76 -6.10 -16.39
C LYS A 346 20.68 -6.56 -17.34
N SER A 347 21.07 -6.89 -18.57
CA SER A 347 20.18 -7.51 -19.55
C SER A 347 19.42 -8.66 -18.88
N PRO A 348 18.08 -8.72 -19.01
CA PRO A 348 17.37 -9.92 -18.59
C PRO A 348 17.90 -11.09 -19.42
N PHE A 349 18.19 -12.22 -18.78
CA PHE A 349 18.59 -13.45 -19.49
C PHE A 349 17.51 -13.93 -20.48
N PHE A 350 16.29 -13.40 -20.37
CA PHE A 350 15.24 -13.51 -21.37
C PHE A 350 14.89 -12.11 -21.90
N SER A 351 15.39 -11.80 -23.09
CA SER A 351 14.82 -10.78 -23.96
C SER A 351 13.54 -11.34 -24.57
N TRP A 352 12.40 -10.71 -24.28
CA TRP A 352 11.14 -11.05 -24.95
C TRP A 352 11.16 -10.46 -26.35
N CYS A 353 11.24 -11.32 -27.37
CA CYS A 353 10.87 -11.01 -28.75
C CYS A 353 9.35 -11.04 -28.90
#